data_AF-A0A950QQS4-F1
#
_entry.id   AF-A0A950QQS4-F1
#
_cell.length_a   1.000
_cell.length_b   1.000
_cell.length_c   1.000
_cell.angle_alpha   90.00
_cell.angle_beta   90.00
_cell.angle_gamma   90.00
#
_symmetry.space_group_name_H-M   'P 1'
#
loop_
_entity.id
_entity.type
_entity.pdbx_description
1 polymer ?
#
loop_
_entity_poly.entity_id
_entity_poly.type
_entity_poly.pdbx_seq_one_letter_code
_entity_poly.pdbx_strand_id
1 'polypeptide(L)'
;MRPFRITRRTAVFTLLCAFPAVAQHADTVFYNGKIITMWDQHPTVQAVAIRGDKFVAVGSGADVLKTADANTRKIDLYGRCVLPGLIEGHVHPITAALSEIDGPIPVFHSIPEIQAYIREQARKLPKGQIIFVPKVYATRLAERRYPTRQEIDAAAGSREAVVDNGYASVLDSAMLQHVGITRDTPQPTNGRIVKEESGEPTGLVLGGPQILAKVREPRPVTPKDRLWAL
;
A
#
# COMPACT_ATOMS: atom_id res chain seq x y z
N MET A 1 5.61 -51.21 80.69
CA MET A 1 4.82 -51.82 79.60
C MET A 1 3.52 -51.04 79.41
N ARG A 2 3.35 -50.35 78.27
CA ARG A 2 2.10 -49.72 77.81
C ARG A 2 1.97 -49.96 76.29
N PRO A 3 0.75 -50.14 75.74
CA PRO A 3 0.55 -50.92 74.52
C PRO A 3 0.66 -50.09 73.23
N PHE A 4 1.05 -50.79 72.15
CA PHE A 4 1.15 -50.30 70.77
C PHE A 4 -0.25 -50.10 70.17
N ARG A 5 -0.55 -48.91 69.62
CA ARG A 5 -1.77 -48.65 68.83
C ARG A 5 -1.41 -48.66 67.33
N ILE A 6 -2.02 -49.57 66.58
CA ILE A 6 -1.94 -49.64 65.12
C ILE A 6 -3.03 -48.74 64.53
N THR A 7 -2.64 -47.65 63.89
CA THR A 7 -3.57 -46.76 63.17
C THR A 7 -3.67 -47.21 61.70
N ARG A 8 -4.84 -47.67 61.28
CA ARG A 8 -5.15 -47.97 59.86
C ARG A 8 -5.11 -46.68 59.05
N ARG A 9 -4.28 -46.64 57.99
CA ARG A 9 -4.31 -45.57 56.99
C ARG A 9 -5.34 -45.91 55.91
N THR A 10 -6.40 -45.13 55.84
CA THR A 10 -7.38 -45.17 54.75
C THR A 10 -6.77 -44.51 53.52
N ALA A 11 -6.68 -45.23 52.40
CA ALA A 11 -6.26 -44.67 51.12
C ALA A 11 -7.45 -43.90 50.52
N VAL A 12 -7.25 -42.60 50.27
CA VAL A 12 -8.20 -41.75 49.54
C VAL A 12 -7.87 -41.86 48.06
N PHE A 13 -8.80 -42.38 47.27
CA PHE A 13 -8.70 -42.42 45.81
C PHE A 13 -9.17 -41.07 45.26
N THR A 14 -8.25 -40.24 44.79
CA THR A 14 -8.59 -38.97 44.15
C THR A 14 -9.07 -39.25 42.73
N LEU A 15 -10.37 -39.07 42.47
CA LEU A 15 -10.93 -39.10 41.13
C LEU A 15 -10.45 -37.86 40.37
N LEU A 16 -9.57 -38.02 39.37
CA LEU A 16 -9.26 -36.94 38.43
C LEU A 16 -10.46 -36.73 37.50
N CYS A 17 -11.27 -35.71 37.76
CA CYS A 17 -12.22 -35.21 36.77
C CYS A 17 -11.43 -34.50 35.66
N ALA A 18 -11.32 -35.14 34.49
CA ALA A 18 -10.88 -34.46 33.28
C ALA A 18 -11.95 -33.44 32.88
N PHE A 19 -11.66 -32.14 33.05
CA PHE A 19 -12.49 -31.10 32.43
C PHE A 19 -12.27 -31.19 30.92
N PRO A 20 -13.32 -31.45 30.10
CA PRO A 20 -13.19 -31.28 28.67
C PRO A 20 -12.80 -29.82 28.42
N ALA A 21 -11.71 -29.60 27.68
CA ALA A 21 -11.39 -28.27 27.18
C ALA A 21 -12.61 -27.79 26.39
N VAL A 22 -13.36 -26.84 26.95
CA VAL A 22 -14.51 -26.25 26.27
C VAL A 22 -13.95 -25.59 25.02
N ALA A 23 -14.22 -26.19 23.86
CA ALA A 23 -13.93 -25.56 22.59
C ALA A 23 -14.55 -24.16 22.64
N GLN A 24 -13.73 -23.13 22.48
CA GLN A 24 -14.24 -21.77 22.48
C GLN A 24 -15.20 -21.61 21.27
N HIS A 25 -16.51 -21.68 21.53
CA HIS A 25 -17.59 -21.32 20.60
C HIS A 25 -17.24 -20.13 19.70
N ALA A 26 -17.37 -20.28 18.39
CA ALA A 26 -17.08 -19.22 17.43
C ALA A 26 -18.32 -18.38 17.12
N ASP A 27 -18.14 -17.07 16.92
CA ASP A 27 -19.21 -16.20 16.40
C ASP A 27 -19.36 -16.40 14.89
N THR A 28 -18.23 -16.57 14.18
CA THR A 28 -18.20 -16.81 12.74
C THR A 28 -17.16 -17.85 12.36
N VAL A 29 -17.51 -18.74 11.43
CA VAL A 29 -16.60 -19.71 10.82
C VAL A 29 -16.58 -19.51 9.31
N PHE A 30 -15.40 -19.27 8.76
CA PHE A 30 -15.16 -19.32 7.32
C PHE A 30 -14.55 -20.67 6.98
N TYR A 31 -15.13 -21.40 6.03
CA TYR A 31 -14.68 -22.76 5.68
C TYR A 31 -14.68 -23.00 4.18
N ASN A 32 -14.08 -24.11 3.73
CA ASN A 32 -13.95 -24.48 2.33
C ASN A 32 -13.22 -23.40 1.50
N GLY A 33 -12.13 -22.84 2.04
CA GLY A 33 -11.33 -21.81 1.37
C GLY A 33 -9.86 -22.20 1.20
N LYS A 34 -9.11 -21.31 0.54
CA LYS A 34 -7.64 -21.29 0.55
C LYS A 34 -7.18 -20.10 1.39
N ILE A 35 -6.96 -20.31 2.68
CA ILE A 35 -6.68 -19.21 3.63
C ILE A 35 -5.19 -19.15 3.88
N ILE A 36 -4.54 -18.06 3.47
CA ILE A 36 -3.12 -17.84 3.69
C ILE A 36 -2.92 -17.17 5.06
N THR A 37 -2.13 -17.79 5.92
CA THR A 37 -2.01 -17.38 7.33
C THR A 37 -0.76 -16.56 7.63
N MET A 38 0.26 -16.64 6.76
CA MET A 38 1.63 -16.17 7.03
C MET A 38 2.26 -16.79 8.29
N TRP A 39 1.76 -17.95 8.74
CA TRP A 39 2.32 -18.73 9.83
C TRP A 39 3.08 -19.93 9.27
N ASP A 40 4.39 -20.01 9.52
CA ASP A 40 5.29 -21.02 8.93
C ASP A 40 4.84 -22.48 9.10
N GLN A 41 4.22 -22.82 10.23
CA GLN A 41 3.76 -24.20 10.48
C GLN A 41 2.52 -24.56 9.65
N HIS A 42 1.70 -23.57 9.32
CA HIS A 42 0.43 -23.74 8.61
C HIS A 42 0.21 -22.60 7.61
N PRO A 43 1.09 -22.45 6.59
CA PRO A 43 1.10 -21.27 5.72
C PRO A 43 -0.17 -21.13 4.90
N THR A 44 -0.91 -22.23 4.72
CA THR A 44 -2.25 -22.23 4.14
C THR A 44 -3.14 -23.22 4.88
N VAL A 45 -4.39 -22.83 5.14
CA VAL A 45 -5.41 -23.66 5.80
C VAL A 45 -6.75 -23.58 5.06
N GLN A 46 -7.71 -24.41 5.48
CA GLN A 46 -9.01 -24.52 4.81
C GLN A 46 -10.13 -23.76 5.50
N ALA A 47 -9.96 -23.46 6.79
CA ALA A 47 -10.96 -22.80 7.60
C ALA A 47 -10.35 -22.01 8.76
N VAL A 48 -11.10 -21.01 9.23
CA VAL A 48 -10.82 -20.23 10.43
C VAL A 48 -12.12 -19.96 11.20
N ALA A 49 -12.02 -19.92 12.52
CA ALA A 49 -13.09 -19.55 13.44
C ALA A 49 -12.71 -18.28 14.20
N ILE A 50 -13.65 -17.35 14.30
CA ILE A 50 -13.47 -16.04 14.93
C ILE A 50 -14.50 -15.88 16.04
N ARG A 51 -14.04 -15.35 17.19
CA ARG A 51 -14.88 -14.83 18.27
C ARG A 51 -14.46 -13.39 18.56
N GLY A 52 -15.40 -12.44 18.46
CA GLY A 52 -15.12 -11.02 18.53
C GLY A 52 -14.08 -10.61 17.48
N ASP A 53 -12.91 -10.19 17.94
CA ASP A 53 -11.77 -9.73 17.15
C ASP A 53 -10.61 -10.74 17.08
N LYS A 54 -10.82 -11.99 17.54
CA LYS A 54 -9.74 -13.00 17.65
C LYS A 54 -10.07 -14.30 16.93
N PHE A 55 -9.04 -14.90 16.34
CA PHE A 55 -9.09 -16.28 15.87
C PHE A 55 -9.10 -17.26 17.06
N VAL A 56 -10.08 -18.16 17.09
CA VAL A 56 -10.20 -19.21 18.12
C VAL A 56 -9.87 -20.61 17.58
N ALA A 57 -9.87 -20.78 16.25
CA ALA A 57 -9.31 -21.96 15.59
C ALA A 57 -8.89 -21.62 14.15
N VAL A 58 -7.82 -22.25 13.68
CA VAL A 58 -7.23 -22.07 12.34
C VAL A 58 -6.74 -23.45 11.88
N GLY A 59 -7.18 -23.94 10.72
CA GLY A 59 -6.77 -25.27 10.28
C GLY A 59 -7.68 -25.94 9.25
N SER A 60 -7.84 -27.26 9.39
CA SER A 60 -8.70 -28.05 8.51
C SER A 60 -10.17 -27.62 8.64
N GLY A 61 -10.95 -27.79 7.57
CA GLY A 61 -12.38 -27.51 7.62
C GLY A 61 -13.08 -28.33 8.71
N ALA A 62 -12.72 -29.61 8.82
CA ALA A 62 -13.32 -30.54 9.78
C ALA A 62 -13.05 -30.13 11.24
N ASP A 63 -11.84 -29.70 11.58
CA ASP A 63 -11.50 -29.35 12.96
C ASP A 63 -12.07 -28.00 13.36
N VAL A 64 -12.02 -27.02 12.47
CA VAL A 64 -12.54 -25.68 12.74
C VAL A 64 -14.07 -25.69 12.86
N LEU A 65 -14.78 -26.47 12.04
CA LEU A 65 -16.24 -26.58 12.11
C LEU A 65 -16.75 -27.15 13.45
N LYS A 66 -15.91 -27.85 14.22
CA LYS A 66 -16.27 -28.31 15.59
C LYS A 66 -16.44 -27.16 16.58
N THR A 67 -15.93 -25.97 16.26
CA THR A 67 -16.11 -24.76 17.10
C THR A 67 -17.45 -24.06 16.87
N ALA A 68 -18.21 -24.49 15.86
CA ALA A 68 -19.50 -23.90 15.54
C ALA A 68 -20.65 -24.50 16.37
N ASP A 69 -21.59 -23.65 16.78
CA ASP A 69 -22.85 -24.03 17.42
C ASP A 69 -24.07 -23.53 16.63
N ALA A 70 -25.25 -23.53 17.27
CA ALA A 70 -26.50 -23.06 16.68
C ALA A 70 -26.52 -21.54 16.39
N ASN A 71 -25.69 -20.75 17.08
CA ASN A 71 -25.58 -19.30 16.94
C ASN A 71 -24.42 -18.88 16.04
N THR A 72 -23.47 -19.77 15.75
CA THR A 72 -22.33 -19.49 14.87
C THR A 72 -22.77 -19.23 13.43
N ARG A 73 -22.33 -18.09 12.88
CA ARG A 73 -22.47 -17.81 11.44
C ARG A 73 -21.44 -18.61 10.66
N LYS A 74 -21.89 -19.57 9.85
CA LYS A 74 -21.03 -20.36 8.96
C LYS A 74 -21.03 -19.75 7.55
N ILE A 75 -19.85 -19.51 6.99
CA ILE A 75 -19.65 -18.88 5.68
C ILE A 75 -18.80 -19.83 4.82
N ASP A 76 -19.43 -20.41 3.81
CA ASP A 76 -18.74 -21.21 2.79
C ASP A 76 -17.98 -20.27 1.84
N LEU A 77 -16.68 -20.48 1.71
CA LEU A 77 -15.82 -19.70 0.84
C LEU A 77 -15.82 -20.20 -0.61
N TYR A 78 -16.43 -21.35 -0.91
CA TYR A 78 -16.50 -21.94 -2.25
C TYR A 78 -15.13 -22.02 -2.95
N GLY A 79 -14.09 -22.40 -2.22
CA GLY A 79 -12.70 -22.49 -2.68
C GLY A 79 -11.98 -21.16 -2.86
N ARG A 80 -12.59 -20.01 -2.52
CA ARG A 80 -11.96 -18.70 -2.65
C ARG A 80 -10.77 -18.52 -1.71
N CYS A 81 -9.87 -17.61 -2.10
CA CYS A 81 -8.69 -17.26 -1.34
C CYS A 81 -9.00 -16.20 -0.26
N VAL A 82 -8.41 -16.36 0.92
CA VAL A 82 -8.40 -15.33 1.97
C VAL A 82 -6.95 -14.99 2.28
N LEU A 83 -6.65 -13.69 2.32
CA LEU A 83 -5.36 -13.15 2.72
C LEU A 83 -5.51 -12.41 4.06
N PRO A 84 -4.44 -12.28 4.86
CA PRO A 84 -4.44 -11.32 5.95
C PRO A 84 -4.76 -9.92 5.42
N GLY A 85 -5.41 -9.10 6.25
CA GLY A 85 -5.61 -7.69 5.93
C GLY A 85 -4.27 -7.02 5.61
N LEU A 86 -4.24 -6.16 4.60
CA LEU A 86 -3.03 -5.42 4.26
C LEU A 86 -2.72 -4.43 5.40
N ILE A 87 -1.48 -4.46 5.87
CA ILE A 87 -0.98 -3.54 6.88
C ILE A 87 -0.10 -2.51 6.17
N GLU A 88 -0.52 -1.25 6.21
CA GLU A 88 0.26 -0.13 5.72
C GLU A 88 1.15 0.40 6.85
N GLY A 89 2.47 0.36 6.65
CA GLY A 89 3.47 0.75 7.65
C GLY A 89 3.81 2.24 7.62
N HIS A 90 3.56 2.94 6.51
CA HIS A 90 3.82 4.37 6.38
C HIS A 90 2.94 4.99 5.30
N VAL A 91 2.06 5.91 5.70
CA VAL A 91 1.18 6.64 4.78
C VAL A 91 1.06 8.12 5.16
N HIS A 92 0.78 8.94 4.16
CA HIS A 92 0.44 10.35 4.32
C HIS A 92 -1.03 10.58 3.93
N PRO A 93 -2.01 10.20 4.78
CA PRO A 93 -3.41 10.09 4.37
C PRO A 93 -4.02 11.45 3.99
N ILE A 94 -3.73 12.50 4.78
CA ILE A 94 -4.19 13.86 4.50
C ILE A 94 -3.62 14.38 3.17
N THR A 95 -2.32 14.18 2.92
CA THR A 95 -1.69 14.59 1.66
C THR A 95 -2.24 13.81 0.47
N ALA A 96 -2.55 12.52 0.66
CA ALA A 96 -3.18 11.70 -0.37
C ALA A 96 -4.59 12.22 -0.70
N ALA A 97 -5.43 12.45 0.31
CA ALA A 97 -6.76 13.02 0.11
C ALA A 97 -6.68 14.39 -0.60
N LEU A 98 -5.84 15.30 -0.11
CA LEU A 98 -5.63 16.62 -0.72
C LEU A 98 -5.17 16.56 -2.18
N SER A 99 -4.51 15.48 -2.62
CA SER A 99 -4.11 15.33 -4.02
C SER A 99 -5.28 15.06 -4.98
N GLU A 100 -6.47 14.75 -4.46
CA GLU A 100 -7.69 14.47 -5.21
C GLU A 100 -8.75 15.58 -5.06
N ILE A 101 -8.45 16.64 -4.30
CA ILE A 101 -9.43 17.69 -3.96
C ILE A 101 -9.95 18.45 -5.18
N ASP A 102 -9.11 18.62 -6.20
CA ASP A 102 -9.44 19.36 -7.42
C ASP A 102 -9.94 18.42 -8.55
N GLY A 103 -10.09 17.11 -8.28
CA GLY A 103 -10.62 16.11 -9.20
C GLY A 103 -9.90 14.76 -9.14
N PRO A 104 -10.42 13.75 -9.86
CA PRO A 104 -9.81 12.44 -9.90
C PRO A 104 -8.40 12.50 -10.50
N ILE A 105 -7.47 11.77 -9.89
CA ILE A 105 -6.12 11.62 -10.42
C ILE A 105 -6.17 10.73 -11.68
N PRO A 106 -5.63 11.18 -12.82
CA PRO A 106 -5.59 10.36 -14.03
C PRO A 106 -4.71 9.11 -13.82
N VAL A 107 -5.17 7.98 -14.37
CA VAL A 107 -4.43 6.72 -14.36
C VAL A 107 -3.89 6.46 -15.75
N PHE A 108 -2.57 6.33 -15.86
CA PHE A 108 -1.89 6.10 -17.13
C PHE A 108 -1.36 4.66 -17.21
N HIS A 109 -1.53 4.06 -18.38
CA HIS A 109 -1.10 2.70 -18.73
C HIS A 109 -0.05 2.67 -19.84
N SER A 110 0.24 3.81 -20.49
CA SER A 110 1.27 3.89 -21.52
C SER A 110 1.84 5.32 -21.67
N ILE A 111 3.02 5.42 -22.29
CA ILE A 111 3.61 6.72 -22.62
C ILE A 111 2.75 7.54 -23.61
N PRO A 112 2.13 6.94 -24.65
CA PRO A 112 1.19 7.65 -25.52
C PRO A 112 0.02 8.30 -24.78
N GLU A 113 -0.53 7.66 -23.74
CA GLU A 113 -1.59 8.25 -22.90
C GLU A 113 -1.09 9.47 -22.13
N ILE A 114 0.12 9.39 -21.58
CA ILE A 114 0.76 10.53 -20.91
C ILE A 114 0.94 11.70 -21.89
N GLN A 115 1.44 11.43 -23.09
CA GLN A 115 1.59 12.45 -24.12
C GLN A 115 0.25 13.05 -24.56
N ALA A 116 -0.81 12.24 -24.66
CA ALA A 116 -2.14 12.71 -24.99
C ALA A 116 -2.68 13.66 -23.92
N TYR A 117 -2.51 13.30 -22.65
CA TYR A 117 -2.86 14.15 -21.52
C TYR A 117 -2.08 15.47 -21.52
N ILE A 118 -0.76 15.43 -21.77
CA ILE A 118 0.05 16.65 -21.87
C ILE A 118 -0.48 17.57 -22.98
N ARG A 119 -0.77 17.04 -24.17
CA ARG A 119 -1.34 17.82 -25.29
C ARG A 119 -2.70 18.43 -24.93
N GLU A 120 -3.53 17.69 -24.20
CA GLU A 120 -4.83 18.18 -23.74
C GLU A 120 -4.67 19.33 -22.73
N GLN A 121 -3.81 19.16 -21.73
CA GLN A 121 -3.53 20.19 -20.72
C GLN A 121 -2.88 21.42 -21.34
N ALA A 122 -1.98 21.25 -22.32
CA ALA A 122 -1.36 22.35 -23.05
C ALA A 122 -2.40 23.27 -23.73
N ARG A 123 -3.54 22.71 -24.16
CA ARG A 123 -4.66 23.46 -24.77
C ARG A 123 -5.58 24.13 -23.75
N LYS A 124 -5.72 23.55 -22.55
CA LYS A 124 -6.66 23.99 -21.51
C LYS A 124 -6.06 25.01 -20.55
N LEU A 125 -4.82 24.78 -20.12
CA LEU A 125 -4.19 25.58 -19.07
C LEU A 125 -3.70 26.93 -19.63
N PRO A 126 -3.87 28.03 -18.87
CA PRO A 126 -3.26 29.33 -19.19
C PRO A 126 -1.77 29.24 -19.51
N LYS A 127 -1.30 30.13 -20.39
CA LYS A 127 0.13 30.27 -20.69
C LYS A 127 0.91 30.55 -19.40
N GLY A 128 2.08 29.93 -19.26
CA GLY A 128 2.95 30.04 -18.08
C GLY A 128 2.60 29.11 -16.93
N GLN A 129 1.46 28.41 -16.97
CA GLN A 129 1.16 27.36 -15.99
C GLN A 129 1.88 26.05 -16.37
N ILE A 130 2.49 25.40 -15.38
CA ILE A 130 3.16 24.10 -15.53
C ILE A 130 2.12 23.01 -15.81
N ILE A 131 2.40 22.15 -16.79
CA ILE A 131 1.63 20.92 -17.05
C ILE A 131 2.18 19.83 -16.11
N PHE A 132 1.49 19.63 -15.00
CA PHE A 132 1.83 18.58 -14.02
C PHE A 132 1.10 17.28 -14.36
N VAL A 133 1.85 16.20 -14.57
CA VAL A 133 1.31 14.85 -14.80
C VAL A 133 1.55 13.99 -13.56
N PRO A 134 0.56 13.86 -12.67
CA PRO A 134 0.74 13.21 -11.37
C PRO A 134 0.67 11.68 -11.46
N LYS A 135 1.26 11.01 -10.46
CA LYS A 135 1.11 9.59 -10.14
C LYS A 135 1.43 8.63 -11.29
N VAL A 136 2.47 8.93 -12.06
CA VAL A 136 2.97 8.02 -13.11
C VAL A 136 3.94 7.00 -12.50
N TYR A 137 3.63 5.71 -12.62
CA TYR A 137 4.48 4.63 -12.12
C TYR A 137 4.96 3.76 -13.27
N ALA A 138 6.27 3.65 -13.46
CA ALA A 138 6.85 2.87 -14.56
C ALA A 138 6.34 1.43 -14.59
N THR A 139 6.07 0.81 -13.43
CA THR A 139 5.53 -0.55 -13.30
C THR A 139 4.10 -0.72 -13.80
N ARG A 140 3.34 0.38 -13.96
CA ARG A 140 1.98 0.39 -14.51
C ARG A 140 1.97 0.60 -16.03
N LEU A 141 3.02 1.20 -16.57
CA LEU A 141 3.13 1.51 -17.99
C LEU A 141 3.50 0.26 -18.79
N ALA A 142 2.93 0.12 -19.98
CA ALA A 142 3.21 -0.97 -20.90
C ALA A 142 4.71 -1.07 -21.23
N GLU A 143 5.39 0.08 -21.32
CA GLU A 143 6.82 0.18 -21.64
C GLU A 143 7.74 -0.15 -20.47
N ARG A 144 7.20 -0.28 -19.24
CA ARG A 144 7.95 -0.58 -18.01
C ARG A 144 9.09 0.40 -17.71
N ARG A 145 8.98 1.65 -18.20
CA ARG A 145 9.91 2.75 -17.99
C ARG A 145 9.14 4.07 -17.87
N TYR A 146 9.77 5.09 -17.31
CA TYR A 146 9.26 6.45 -17.40
C TYR A 146 9.39 6.97 -18.86
N PRO A 147 8.57 7.96 -19.26
CA PRO A 147 8.81 8.69 -20.51
C PRO A 147 10.18 9.37 -20.46
N THR A 148 10.80 9.57 -21.62
CA THR A 148 12.03 10.38 -21.73
C THR A 148 11.68 11.87 -21.78
N ARG A 149 12.66 12.72 -21.47
CA ARG A 149 12.54 14.18 -21.66
C ARG A 149 12.04 14.52 -23.06
N GLN A 150 12.59 13.87 -24.09
CA GLN A 150 12.25 14.14 -25.50
C GLN A 150 10.82 13.72 -25.84
N GLU A 151 10.31 12.64 -25.24
CA GLU A 151 8.91 12.23 -25.40
C GLU A 151 7.94 13.23 -24.76
N ILE A 152 8.34 13.87 -23.66
CA ILE A 152 7.56 14.94 -23.03
C ILE A 152 7.67 16.22 -23.86
N ASP A 153 8.87 16.61 -24.30
CA ASP A 153 9.10 17.78 -25.18
C ASP A 153 8.20 17.71 -26.44
N ALA A 154 8.14 16.54 -27.09
CA ALA A 154 7.32 16.33 -28.28
C ALA A 154 5.82 16.53 -28.03
N ALA A 155 5.35 16.34 -26.78
CA ALA A 155 3.96 16.52 -26.41
C ALA A 155 3.65 17.93 -25.87
N ALA A 156 4.59 18.51 -25.11
CA ALA A 156 4.44 19.81 -24.45
C ALA A 156 4.79 21.00 -25.37
N GLY A 157 5.63 20.77 -26.38
CA GLY A 157 6.17 21.83 -27.23
C GLY A 157 7.07 22.76 -26.41
N SER A 158 6.73 24.05 -26.36
CA SER A 158 7.44 25.03 -25.53
C SER A 158 6.81 25.26 -24.15
N ARG A 159 5.81 24.46 -23.77
CA ARG A 159 5.19 24.52 -22.44
C ARG A 159 6.10 23.79 -21.47
N GLU A 160 6.11 24.25 -20.23
CA GLU A 160 6.75 23.57 -19.12
C GLU A 160 5.92 22.36 -18.67
N ALA A 161 6.48 21.15 -18.76
CA ALA A 161 5.81 19.93 -18.33
C ALA A 161 6.71 19.03 -17.46
N VAL A 162 6.07 18.33 -16.52
CA VAL A 162 6.72 17.38 -15.63
C VAL A 162 5.83 16.16 -15.41
N VAL A 163 6.44 14.98 -15.46
CA VAL A 163 5.81 13.70 -15.12
C VAL A 163 6.34 13.24 -13.77
N ASP A 164 5.47 13.01 -12.78
CA ASP A 164 5.88 12.91 -11.36
C ASP A 164 5.11 11.82 -10.60
N ASN A 165 5.76 11.17 -9.62
CA ASN A 165 5.07 10.32 -8.63
C ASN A 165 5.51 10.53 -7.17
N GLY A 166 6.17 11.65 -6.88
CA GLY A 166 6.71 12.02 -5.57
C GLY A 166 8.16 11.57 -5.35
N TYR A 167 8.58 10.43 -5.91
CA TYR A 167 9.96 9.98 -5.86
C TYR A 167 10.69 10.17 -7.19
N ALA A 168 10.11 9.73 -8.29
CA ALA A 168 10.65 9.93 -9.63
C ALA A 168 9.92 11.07 -10.34
N SER A 169 10.70 11.92 -11.00
CA SER A 169 10.19 13.03 -11.80
C SER A 169 10.95 13.12 -13.11
N VAL A 170 10.25 13.18 -14.24
CA VAL A 170 10.85 13.45 -15.54
C VAL A 170 10.45 14.85 -15.97
N LEU A 171 11.44 15.73 -16.05
CA LEU A 171 11.31 17.10 -16.50
C LEU A 171 11.58 17.17 -18.00
N ASP A 172 10.75 17.92 -18.70
CA ASP A 172 11.04 18.30 -20.08
C ASP A 172 12.18 19.35 -20.14
N SER A 173 12.56 19.74 -21.36
CA SER A 173 13.63 20.70 -21.58
C SER A 173 13.32 22.07 -20.98
N ALA A 174 12.08 22.53 -21.12
CA ALA A 174 11.64 23.82 -20.58
C ALA A 174 11.69 23.83 -19.05
N MET A 175 11.26 22.74 -18.40
CA MET A 175 11.32 22.60 -16.96
C MET A 175 12.75 22.50 -16.43
N LEU A 176 13.64 21.76 -17.10
CA LEU A 176 15.05 21.73 -16.69
C LEU A 176 15.68 23.13 -16.69
N GLN A 177 15.37 23.94 -17.71
CA GLN A 177 15.81 25.33 -17.78
C GLN A 177 15.20 26.17 -16.65
N HIS A 178 13.89 26.04 -16.41
CA HIS A 178 13.19 26.76 -15.34
C HIS A 178 13.85 26.50 -13.97
N VAL A 179 14.15 25.24 -13.65
CA VAL A 179 14.75 24.88 -12.35
C VAL A 179 16.28 25.01 -12.32
N GLY A 180 16.91 25.40 -13.43
CA GLY A 180 18.36 25.60 -13.52
C GLY A 180 19.18 24.30 -13.39
N ILE A 181 18.63 23.16 -13.81
CA ILE A 181 19.37 21.89 -13.85
C ILE A 181 20.18 21.83 -15.14
N THR A 182 21.49 21.67 -15.00
CA THR A 182 22.47 21.62 -16.08
C THR A 182 23.44 20.45 -15.87
N ARG A 183 24.36 20.27 -16.82
CA ARG A 183 25.46 19.30 -16.68
C ARG A 183 26.33 19.52 -15.45
N ASP A 184 26.44 20.77 -14.97
CA ASP A 184 27.29 21.14 -13.83
C ASP A 184 26.54 21.12 -12.50
N THR A 185 25.22 20.89 -12.51
CA THR A 185 24.43 20.82 -11.28
C THR A 185 24.90 19.64 -10.41
N PRO A 186 25.28 19.88 -9.14
CA PRO A 186 25.71 18.82 -8.24
C PRO A 186 24.56 17.87 -7.90
N GLN A 187 24.89 16.63 -7.54
CA GLN A 187 23.90 15.67 -7.08
C GLN A 187 23.30 16.09 -5.74
N PRO A 188 21.97 15.94 -5.51
CA PRO A 188 21.37 16.20 -4.21
C PRO A 188 21.82 15.15 -3.18
N THR A 189 21.84 15.53 -1.90
CA THR A 189 22.25 14.64 -0.80
C THR A 189 21.32 13.45 -0.58
N ASN A 190 20.05 13.57 -0.98
CA ASN A 190 18.97 12.61 -0.79
C ASN A 190 18.27 12.27 -2.11
N GLY A 191 19.03 12.15 -3.20
CA GLY A 191 18.50 11.81 -4.51
C GLY A 191 19.57 11.70 -5.59
N ARG A 192 19.13 11.73 -6.85
CA ARG A 192 19.98 11.65 -8.02
C ARG A 192 19.34 12.34 -9.22
N ILE A 193 20.06 13.27 -9.83
CA ILE A 193 19.83 13.76 -11.19
C ILE A 193 20.48 12.76 -12.14
N VAL A 194 19.69 12.08 -12.95
CA VAL A 194 20.20 11.10 -13.92
C VAL A 194 20.75 11.85 -15.12
N LYS A 195 22.04 11.65 -15.39
CA LYS A 195 22.78 12.28 -16.49
C LYS A 195 23.21 11.21 -17.49
N GLU A 196 23.31 11.60 -18.75
CA GLU A 196 23.93 10.81 -19.81
C GLU A 196 25.46 10.77 -19.62
N GLU A 197 26.16 9.97 -20.44
CA GLU A 197 27.63 9.89 -20.41
C GLU A 197 28.30 11.24 -20.72
N SER A 198 27.66 12.09 -21.52
CA SER A 198 28.10 13.47 -21.81
C SER A 198 28.02 14.42 -20.61
N GLY A 199 27.34 14.00 -19.54
CA GLY A 199 27.00 14.81 -18.36
C GLY A 199 25.69 15.57 -18.50
N GLU A 200 25.04 15.58 -19.67
CA GLU A 200 23.76 16.26 -19.85
C GLU A 200 22.64 15.58 -19.05
N PRO A 201 21.74 16.34 -18.40
CA PRO A 201 20.63 15.76 -17.65
C PRO A 201 19.61 15.11 -18.59
N THR A 202 19.22 13.88 -18.28
CA THR A 202 18.19 13.12 -19.02
C THR A 202 16.77 13.64 -18.81
N GLY A 203 16.57 14.57 -17.88
CA GLY A 203 15.26 14.97 -17.35
C GLY A 203 14.80 14.17 -16.14
N LEU A 204 15.33 12.95 -15.93
CA LEU A 204 14.93 12.11 -14.80
C LEU A 204 15.67 12.51 -13.50
N VAL A 205 14.88 12.84 -12.47
CA VAL A 205 15.33 13.08 -11.10
C VAL A 205 14.68 12.04 -10.19
N LEU A 206 15.47 11.39 -9.34
CA LEU A 206 15.02 10.43 -8.34
C LEU A 206 15.29 11.00 -6.94
N GLY A 207 14.25 11.19 -6.13
CA GLY A 207 14.36 11.88 -4.83
C GLY A 207 14.65 13.37 -4.99
N GLY A 208 15.48 13.92 -4.11
CA GLY A 208 15.90 15.33 -4.17
C GLY A 208 14.75 16.36 -4.08
N PRO A 209 13.83 16.26 -3.09
CA PRO A 209 12.66 17.12 -3.00
C PRO A 209 12.97 18.62 -2.99
N GLN A 210 14.13 19.03 -2.49
CA GLN A 210 14.60 20.42 -2.48
C GLN A 210 14.77 21.03 -3.89
N ILE A 211 15.05 20.20 -4.90
CA ILE A 211 15.16 20.64 -6.29
C ILE A 211 13.77 20.81 -6.90
N LEU A 212 12.84 19.93 -6.53
CA LEU A 212 11.51 19.83 -7.12
C LEU A 212 10.44 20.59 -6.34
N ALA A 213 10.77 21.19 -5.19
CA ALA A 213 9.83 21.87 -4.33
C ALA A 213 9.01 22.91 -5.10
N LYS A 214 9.68 23.79 -5.85
CA LYS A 214 9.04 24.83 -6.67
C LYS A 214 8.15 24.29 -7.78
N VAL A 215 8.42 23.08 -8.26
CA VAL A 215 7.63 22.41 -9.30
C VAL A 215 6.38 21.77 -8.69
N ARG A 216 6.50 21.28 -7.45
CA ARG A 216 5.46 20.55 -6.72
C ARG A 216 4.62 21.45 -5.82
N GLU A 217 4.85 22.76 -5.81
CA GLU A 217 4.08 23.71 -5.00
C GLU A 217 2.63 23.70 -5.46
N PRO A 218 1.70 23.08 -4.70
CA PRO A 218 0.29 23.17 -5.04
C PRO A 218 -0.21 24.58 -4.69
N ARG A 219 -1.44 24.89 -5.10
CA ARG A 219 -2.16 26.02 -4.51
C ARG A 219 -2.09 25.92 -2.97
N PRO A 220 -1.99 27.04 -2.23
CA PRO A 220 -1.99 27.00 -0.78
C PRO A 220 -3.19 26.21 -0.23
N VAL A 221 -2.91 25.26 0.67
CA VAL A 221 -3.92 24.44 1.33
C VAL A 221 -4.56 25.25 2.45
N THR A 222 -5.86 25.48 2.37
CA THR A 222 -6.64 26.23 3.37
C THR A 222 -7.04 25.35 4.55
N PRO A 223 -7.44 25.92 5.70
CA PRO A 223 -8.06 25.16 6.79
C PRO A 223 -9.30 24.37 6.35
N LYS A 224 -10.08 24.90 5.40
CA LYS A 224 -11.23 24.21 4.82
C LYS A 224 -10.83 22.97 4.02
N ASP A 225 -9.75 23.06 3.23
CA ASP A 225 -9.22 21.91 2.49
C ASP A 225 -8.74 20.81 3.45
N ARG A 226 -8.08 21.19 4.56
CA ARG A 226 -7.65 20.23 5.59
C ARG A 226 -8.82 19.53 6.28
N LEU A 227 -9.91 20.26 6.53
CA LEU A 227 -11.12 19.69 7.10
C LEU A 227 -11.81 18.73 6.12
N TRP A 228 -11.80 19.04 4.82
CA TRP A 228 -12.32 18.14 3.79
C TRP A 228 -11.52 16.83 3.67
N ALA A 229 -10.21 16.86 3.98
CA ALA A 229 -9.31 15.73 3.88
C ALA A 229 -9.34 14.77 5.10
N LEU A 230 -10.13 15.08 6.15
CA LEU A 230 -10.34 14.24 7.34
C LEU A 230 -11.53 13.30 7.13
#